data_AF-A0A418MXV0-F1
#
_entry.id   AF-A0A418MXV0-F1
#
_cell.length_a   1.000
_cell.length_b   1.000
_cell.length_c   1.000
_cell.angle_alpha   90.00
_cell.angle_beta   90.00
_cell.angle_gamma   90.00
#
_symmetry.space_group_name_H-M   'P 1'
#
loop_
_entity.id
_entity.type
_entity.pdbx_description
1 polymer ?
#
loop_
_entity_poly.entity_id
_entity_poly.type
_entity_poly.pdbx_seq_one_letter_code
_entity_poly.pdbx_strand_id
1 'polypeptide(L)' 'MTSGAERTILAVHVRGLDGWCVGCRVWWALLVPYPCWQVEWATSRQARASVVRFLGGVR' A
#
# COMPACT_ATOMS: atom_id res chain seq x y z
N MET A 1 -10.64 -7.42 -9.49
CA MET A 1 -10.64 -5.95 -9.31
C MET A 1 -9.67 -5.63 -8.18
N THR A 2 -8.66 -4.78 -8.40
CA THR A 2 -7.82 -4.28 -7.29
C THR A 2 -8.73 -3.51 -6.35
N SER A 3 -8.83 -3.97 -5.10
CA SER A 3 -9.80 -3.45 -4.16
C SER A 3 -9.58 -1.94 -3.98
N GLY A 4 -10.66 -1.14 -3.90
CA GLY A 4 -10.54 0.32 -3.71
C GLY A 4 -9.67 0.66 -2.49
N ALA A 5 -9.72 -0.17 -1.46
CA ALA A 5 -8.91 -0.05 -0.25
C ALA A 5 -7.40 -0.02 -0.51
N GLU A 6 -6.85 -0.90 -1.37
CA GLU A 6 -5.41 -0.90 -1.68
C GLU A 6 -4.98 0.43 -2.29
N ARG A 7 -5.78 0.97 -3.22
CA ARG A 7 -5.49 2.25 -3.87
C ARG A 7 -5.59 3.41 -2.89
N THR A 8 -6.62 3.45 -2.06
CA THR A 8 -6.78 4.49 -1.04
C THR A 8 -5.62 4.46 -0.04
N ILE A 9 -5.22 3.27 0.42
CA ILE A 9 -4.09 3.12 1.34
C ILE A 9 -2.81 3.68 0.70
N LEU A 10 -2.47 3.26 -0.52
CA LEU A 10 -1.23 3.74 -1.17
C LEU A 10 -1.28 5.23 -1.51
N ALA A 11 -2.46 5.82 -1.72
CA ALA A 11 -2.61 7.25 -1.97
C ALA A 11 -2.38 8.10 -0.71
N VAL A 12 -2.74 7.60 0.47
CA VAL A 12 -2.66 8.37 1.72
C VAL A 12 -1.40 8.06 2.53
N HIS A 13 -0.96 6.80 2.53
CA HIS A 13 0.19 6.36 3.30
C HIS A 13 1.48 6.52 2.48
N VAL A 14 1.93 7.75 2.30
CA VAL A 14 3.15 8.09 1.54
C VAL A 14 4.37 8.36 2.44
N ARG A 15 5.57 8.28 1.86
CA ARG A 15 6.84 8.61 2.53
C ARG A 15 6.94 10.12 2.73
N GLY A 16 7.02 10.57 3.99
CA GLY A 16 7.37 11.96 4.33
C GLY A 16 8.86 12.24 4.12
N LEU A 17 9.24 13.53 4.08
CA LEU A 17 10.65 13.96 3.96
C LEU A 17 11.53 13.45 5.12
N ASP A 18 10.90 13.18 6.25
CA ASP A 18 11.50 12.67 7.48
C ASP A 18 11.57 11.13 7.52
N GLY A 19 11.17 10.45 6.44
CA GLY A 19 11.18 8.98 6.34
C GLY A 19 10.01 8.30 7.05
N TRP A 20 9.11 9.06 7.68
CA TRP A 20 7.93 8.52 8.36
C TRP A 20 6.72 8.45 7.43
N CYS A 21 5.75 7.60 7.76
CA CYS A 21 4.52 7.47 7.01
C CYS A 21 3.56 8.63 7.32
N VAL A 22 3.23 9.45 6.30
CA VAL A 22 2.33 10.61 6.44
C VAL A 22 0.92 10.17 6.85
N GLY A 23 0.36 9.13 6.20
CA GLY A 23 -0.99 8.65 6.50
C GLY A 23 -1.17 8.16 7.94
N CYS A 24 -0.17 7.45 8.48
CA CYS A 24 -0.22 7.01 9.90
C CYS A 24 -0.18 8.19 10.87
N ARG A 25 0.59 9.23 10.55
CA ARG A 25 0.64 10.45 11.36
C ARG A 25 -0.68 11.23 11.30
N VAL A 26 -1.28 11.38 10.12
CA VAL A 26 -2.49 12.19 9.95
C VAL A 26 -3.73 11.53 10.56
N TRP A 27 -3.91 10.23 10.41
CA TRP A 27 -5.13 9.55 10.86
C TRP A 27 -5.07 9.05 12.30
N TRP A 28 -3.89 8.60 12.73
CA TRP A 28 -3.73 7.90 14.01
C TRP A 28 -2.77 8.62 14.96
N ALA A 29 -2.18 9.74 14.54
CA ALA A 29 -1.12 10.43 15.28
C ALA A 29 0.10 9.53 15.63
N LEU A 30 0.37 8.52 14.78
CA LEU A 30 1.47 7.58 14.99
C LEU A 30 2.69 7.90 14.13
N LEU A 31 3.89 7.87 14.74
CA LEU A 31 5.17 7.94 14.04
C LEU A 31 5.67 6.53 13.70
N VAL A 32 5.34 6.08 12.50
CA VAL A 32 5.78 4.77 11.97
C VAL A 32 6.68 5.00 10.75
N PRO A 33 7.84 4.33 10.64
CA PRO A 33 8.70 4.48 9.47
C PRO A 33 7.93 4.11 8.19
N TYR A 34 8.22 4.78 7.08
CA TYR A 34 7.76 4.34 5.78
C TYR A 34 8.72 3.28 5.23
N PRO A 35 8.23 2.15 4.69
CA PRO A 35 6.81 1.79 4.55
C PRO A 35 6.19 1.30 5.86
N CYS A 36 4.93 1.71 6.12
CA CYS A 36 4.17 1.16 7.25
C CYS A 36 3.47 -0.15 6.85
N TRP A 37 2.98 -0.90 7.83
CA TRP A 37 2.34 -2.20 7.58
C TRP A 37 1.13 -2.13 6.61
N GLN A 38 0.41 -1.01 6.56
CA GLN A 38 -0.70 -0.82 5.62
C GLN A 38 -0.20 -0.73 4.16
N VAL A 39 0.92 -0.03 3.93
CA VAL A 39 1.58 0.06 2.61
C VAL A 39 2.09 -1.31 2.18
N GLU A 40 2.74 -2.04 3.10
CA GLU A 40 3.21 -3.41 2.87
C GLU A 40 2.07 -4.35 2.47
N TRP A 41 0.95 -4.28 3.21
CA TRP A 41 -0.25 -5.05 2.91
C TRP A 41 -0.83 -4.73 1.52
N ALA A 42 -0.98 -3.44 1.21
CA ALA A 42 -1.58 -2.99 -0.05
C ALA A 42 -0.71 -3.39 -1.24
N THR A 43 0.61 -3.18 -1.13
CA THR A 43 1.59 -3.56 -2.16
C THR A 43 1.60 -5.07 -2.39
N SER A 44 1.60 -5.86 -1.31
CA SER A 44 1.56 -7.33 -1.38
C SER A 44 0.30 -7.84 -2.10
N ARG A 45 -0.86 -7.21 -1.84
CA ARG A 45 -2.12 -7.53 -2.50
C ARG A 45 -2.09 -7.21 -3.99
N GLN A 46 -1.58 -6.04 -4.37
CA GLN A 46 -1.44 -5.65 -5.78
C GLN A 46 -0.46 -6.55 -6.52
N ALA A 47 0.67 -6.92 -5.90
CA ALA A 47 1.65 -7.85 -6.48
C ALA A 47 1.01 -9.21 -6.76
N ARG A 48 0.32 -9.81 -5.77
CA ARG A 48 -0.40 -11.08 -5.95
C ARG A 48 -1.46 -10.99 -7.05
N ALA A 49 -2.23 -9.90 -7.09
CA ALA A 49 -3.24 -9.69 -8.13
C ALA A 49 -2.61 -9.59 -9.53
N SER A 50 -1.43 -8.96 -9.63
CA SER A 50 -0.69 -8.84 -10.89
C SER A 50 -0.17 -10.19 -11.37
N VAL A 51 0.39 -11.01 -10.45
CA VAL A 51 0.82 -12.39 -10.75
C VAL A 51 -0.35 -13.23 -11.25
N VAL A 52 -1.51 -13.19 -10.57
CA VAL A 52 -2.71 -13.93 -11.00
C VAL A 52 -3.16 -13.52 -12.39
N ARG A 53 -3.16 -12.22 -12.71
CA ARG A 53 -3.51 -11.72 -14.05
C ARG A 53 -2.51 -12.20 -15.11
N PHE A 54 -1.22 -12.11 -14.82
CA PHE A 54 -0.17 -12.54 -15.73
C PHE A 54 -0.31 -14.03 -16.05
N LEU A 55 -0.38 -14.88 -15.02
CA LEU A 55 -0.53 -16.33 -15.21
C LEU A 55 -1.86 -16.72 -15.87
N GLY A 56 -2.94 -15.98 -15.59
CA GLY A 56 -4.24 -16.20 -16.23
C GLY A 56 -4.28 -15.83 -17.71
N GLY A 57 -3.44 -14.88 -18.15
CA GLY A 57 -3.32 -14.48 -19.56
C GLY A 57 -2.33 -15.31 -20.39
N VAL A 58 -1.60 -16.23 -19.75
CA VAL A 58 -0.70 -17.21 -20.42
C VAL A 58 -1.46 -18.48 -20.86
N ARG A 59 -2.78 -18.52 -20.66
CA ARG A 59 -3.65 -19.63 -21.12
C ARG A 59 -4.19 -19.41 -22.53
#